data_AF-A0A2H0WYV4-F1
#
_entry.id   AF-A0A2H0WYV4-F1
#
_cell.length_a   1.000
_cell.length_b   1.000
_cell.length_c   1.000
_cell.angle_alpha   90.00
_cell.angle_beta   90.00
_cell.angle_gamma   90.00
#
_symmetry.space_group_name_H-M   'P 1'
#
loop_
_entity.id
_entity.type
_entity.pdbx_description
1 polymer ?
#
loop_
_entity_poly.entity_id
_entity_poly.type
_entity_poly.pdbx_seq_one_letter_code
_entity_poly.pdbx_strand_id
1 'polypeptide(L)' 'LIFTALAELSTREIAQTELALGMRENAQAGKQGGKIAKNARVALESKTGKKVVSPINYLAPRKTKRIE' A
#
# COMPACT_ATOMS: atom_id res chain seq x y z
N LEU A 1 1.83 -10.42 -4.17
CA LEU A 1 3.14 -9.79 -3.85
C LEU A 1 3.53 -8.68 -4.84
N ILE A 2 3.23 -8.76 -6.16
CA ILE A 2 3.64 -7.75 -7.16
C ILE A 2 3.26 -6.31 -6.78
N PHE A 3 2.01 -6.03 -6.41
CA PHE A 3 1.59 -4.67 -6.03
C PHE A 3 2.17 -4.20 -4.69
N THR A 4 2.51 -5.14 -3.81
CA THR A 4 3.23 -4.84 -2.57
C THR A 4 4.65 -4.38 -2.88
N ALA A 5 5.36 -5.11 -3.75
CA ALA A 5 6.69 -4.74 -4.21
C ALA A 5 6.68 -3.41 -4.96
N LEU A 6 5.67 -3.16 -5.79
CA LEU A 6 5.48 -1.86 -6.44
C LEU A 6 5.30 -0.73 -5.41
N ALA A 7 4.48 -0.94 -4.38
CA ALA A 7 4.29 0.06 -3.32
C ALA A 7 5.60 0.37 -2.59
N GLU A 8 6.39 -0.66 -2.27
CA GLU A 8 7.68 -0.54 -1.60
C GLU A 8 8.72 0.19 -2.48
N LEU A 9 8.87 -0.26 -3.73
CA LEU A 9 9.77 0.37 -4.70
C LEU A 9 9.40 1.84 -4.90
N SER A 10 8.13 2.13 -5.22
CA SER A 10 7.69 3.51 -5.41
C SER A 10 7.87 4.37 -4.16
N THR A 11 7.60 3.83 -2.97
CA THR A 11 7.85 4.55 -1.71
C THR A 11 9.32 4.90 -1.57
N ARG A 12 10.23 3.95 -1.85
CA ARG A 12 11.67 4.15 -1.74
C ARG A 12 12.19 5.18 -2.73
N GLU A 13 11.77 5.09 -3.99
CA GLU A 13 12.20 6.03 -5.03
C GLU A 13 11.71 7.46 -4.74
N ILE A 14 10.47 7.61 -4.25
CA ILE A 14 9.92 8.92 -3.82
C ILE A 14 10.70 9.47 -2.63
N ALA A 15 10.91 8.64 -1.60
CA ALA A 15 11.66 9.06 -0.41
C ALA A 15 13.09 9.49 -0.76
N GLN A 16 13.75 8.80 -1.69
CA GLN A 16 15.10 9.16 -2.16
C GLN A 16 15.08 10.46 -2.98
N THR A 17 14.12 10.61 -3.89
CA THR A 17 14.00 11.79 -4.75
C THR A 17 13.67 13.06 -3.97
N GLU A 18 12.77 12.95 -2.99
CA GLU A 18 12.36 14.07 -2.13
C GLU A 18 13.32 14.30 -0.95
N LEU A 19 14.38 13.50 -0.82
CA LEU A 19 15.29 13.50 0.33
C LEU A 19 14.52 13.44 1.67
N ALA A 20 13.52 12.56 1.74
CA ALA A 20 12.63 12.42 2.88
C ALA A 20 13.39 11.95 4.13
N LEU A 21 13.55 12.84 5.10
CA LEU A 21 14.23 12.57 6.37
C LEU A 21 13.22 12.49 7.51
N GLY A 22 13.37 11.49 8.38
CA GLY A 22 12.51 11.35 9.56
C GLY A 22 11.13 10.76 9.25
N MET A 23 10.34 10.56 10.31
CA MET A 23 9.11 9.75 10.22
C MET A 23 8.01 10.43 9.39
N ARG A 24 7.85 11.75 9.50
CA ARG A 24 6.71 12.46 8.92
C ARG A 24 6.80 12.53 7.40
N GLU A 25 8.00 12.75 6.88
CA GLU A 25 8.34 12.83 5.47
C GLU A 25 8.26 11.43 4.83
N ASN A 26 8.86 10.42 5.49
CA ASN A 26 8.75 9.02 5.03
C ASN A 26 7.31 8.51 5.04
N ALA A 27 6.47 8.96 5.98
CA ALA A 27 5.04 8.64 5.99
C ALA A 27 4.30 9.25 4.79
N GLN A 28 4.72 10.42 4.30
CA GLN A 28 4.17 11.01 3.08
C GLN A 28 4.61 10.21 1.85
N ALA A 29 5.89 9.90 1.72
CA ALA A 29 6.41 9.04 0.65
C ALA A 29 5.69 7.68 0.61
N GLY A 30 5.46 7.07 1.77
CA GLY A 30 4.71 5.81 1.89
C GLY A 30 3.26 5.91 1.41
N LYS A 31 2.57 7.02 1.72
CA LYS A 31 1.22 7.27 1.20
C LYS A 31 1.22 7.43 -0.32
N GLN A 32 2.21 8.13 -0.88
CA GLN A 32 2.32 8.33 -2.33
C GLN A 32 2.64 7.00 -3.05
N GLY A 33 3.64 6.24 -2.58
CA GLY A 33 3.98 4.93 -3.14
C GLY A 33 2.83 3.93 -3.06
N GLY A 34 2.12 3.89 -1.92
CA GLY A 34 0.90 3.11 -1.78
C GLY A 34 -0.22 3.52 -2.75
N LYS A 35 -0.36 4.82 -3.03
CA LYS A 35 -1.34 5.33 -4.01
C LYS A 35 -1.01 4.86 -5.44
N ILE A 36 0.26 4.87 -5.83
CA ILE A 36 0.72 4.38 -7.14
C ILE A 36 0.36 2.89 -7.29
N ALA A 37 0.71 2.07 -6.30
CA ALA A 37 0.39 0.65 -6.32
C ALA A 37 -1.13 0.37 -6.34
N LYS A 38 -1.92 1.15 -5.59
CA LYS A 38 -3.38 1.06 -5.59
C LYS A 38 -3.94 1.35 -6.98
N ASN A 39 -3.46 2.40 -7.64
CA ASN A 39 -3.92 2.78 -8.97
C ASN A 39 -3.60 1.69 -10.00
N ALA A 40 -2.37 1.17 -9.97
CA ALA A 40 -1.96 0.07 -10.85
C ALA A 40 -2.83 -1.19 -10.65
N ARG A 41 -3.12 -1.54 -9.38
CA ARG A 41 -3.99 -2.65 -9.04
C ARG A 41 -5.39 -2.45 -9.61
N VAL A 42 -5.99 -1.27 -9.38
CA VAL A 42 -7.33 -0.95 -9.88
C VAL A 42 -7.37 -1.03 -11.40
N ALA A 43 -6.38 -0.47 -12.10
CA ALA A 43 -6.30 -0.53 -13.55
C ALA A 43 -6.25 -1.98 -14.07
N LEU A 44 -5.45 -2.84 -13.43
CA LEU A 44 -5.37 -4.26 -13.81
C LEU A 44 -6.70 -4.98 -13.55
N GLU A 45 -7.32 -4.77 -12.39
CA GLU A 45 -8.62 -5.37 -12.06
C GLU A 45 -9.71 -4.92 -13.04
N SER A 46 -9.76 -3.64 -13.37
CA SER A 46 -10.71 -3.09 -14.35
C SER A 46 -10.50 -3.67 -15.75
N LYS A 47 -9.25 -3.90 -16.17
CA LYS A 47 -8.95 -4.46 -17.50
C LYS A 47 -9.22 -5.97 -17.59
N THR A 48 -9.01 -6.69 -16.49
CA THR A 48 -9.09 -8.17 -16.47
C THR A 48 -10.40 -8.71 -15.93
N GLY A 49 -11.20 -7.89 -15.24
CA GLY A 49 -12.42 -8.31 -14.53
C GLY A 49 -12.15 -9.22 -13.32
N LYS A 50 -10.89 -9.46 -12.96
CA LYS A 50 -10.50 -10.37 -11.87
C LYS A 50 -9.93 -9.57 -10.72
N LYS A 51 -10.34 -9.88 -9.49
CA LYS A 51 -9.73 -9.29 -8.29
C LYS A 51 -8.30 -9.81 -8.12
N VAL A 52 -7.38 -8.89 -7.88
CA VAL A 52 -5.98 -9.21 -7.57
C VAL A 52 -5.84 -9.67 -6.11
N VAL A 53 -6.68 -9.13 -5.21
CA VAL A 53 -6.67 -9.47 -3.79
C VAL A 53 -7.94 -10.23 -3.44
N SER A 54 -7.76 -11.37 -2.78
CA SER A 54 -8.85 -12.23 -2.32
C SER A 54 -8.99 -12.15 -0.80
N PRO A 55 -10.23 -12.13 -0.25
CA PRO A 55 -10.47 -12.13 1.19
C PRO A 55 -10.28 -13.51 1.85
N ILE A 56 -10.00 -14.57 1.08
CA ILE A 56 -10.04 -15.97 1.53
C ILE A 56 -9.03 -16.28 2.65
N ASN A 57 -7.97 -15.47 2.81
CA ASN A 57 -6.88 -15.76 3.75
C ASN A 57 -6.52 -14.55 4.64
N TYR A 58 -7.54 -13.80 5.10
CA TYR A 58 -7.34 -12.68 6.02
C TYR A 58 -7.45 -13.14 7.47
N LEU A 59 -6.55 -12.66 8.34
CA LEU A 59 -6.71 -12.83 9.78
C LEU A 59 -8.00 -12.12 10.23
N ALA A 60 -8.80 -12.79 11.06
CA ALA A 60 -10.02 -12.20 11.61
C ALA A 60 -9.66 -10.92 12.40
N PRO A 61 -10.46 -9.83 12.28
CA PRO A 61 -10.20 -8.60 13.02
C PRO A 61 -10.18 -8.89 14.53
N ARG A 62 -9.11 -8.45 15.22
CA ARG A 62 -9.00 -8.60 16.67
C ARG A 62 -10.16 -7.85 17.33
N LYS A 63 -10.91 -8.52 18.22
CA LYS A 63 -11.90 -7.87 19.08
C LYS A 63 -11.16 -6.86 19.95
N THR A 64 -11.29 -5.57 19.66
CA THR A 64 -10.79 -4.49 20.51
C THR A 64 -11.55 -4.56 21.83
N LYS A 65 -10.88 -4.99 22.91
CA LYS A 65 -11.40 -4.72 24.25
C LYS A 65 -11.31 -3.20 24.44
N ARG A 66 -12.47 -2.55 24.56
CA ARG A 66 -12.58 -1.18 25.05
C ARG A 66 -12.02 -1.21 26.47
N ILE A 67 -10.84 -0.62 26.66
CA ILE A 67 -10.34 -0.26 27.97
C ILE A 67 -11.14 0.96 28.39
N GLU A 68 -11.94 0.79 29.45
CA GLU A 68 -12.62 1.87 30.17
C GLU A 68 -11.67 2.49 31.19
#